data_AF-A0A1H0JR80-F1
#
_entry.id   AF-A0A1H0JR80-F1
#
_cell.length_a   1.000
_cell.length_b   1.000
_cell.length_c   1.000
_cell.angle_alpha   90.00
_cell.angle_beta   90.00
_cell.angle_gamma   90.00
#
_symmetry.space_group_name_H-M   'P 1'
#
loop_
_entity.id
_entity.type
_entity.pdbx_description
1 polymer ?
#
loop_
_entity_poly.entity_id
_entity_poly.type
_entity_poly.pdbx_seq_one_letter_code
_entity_poly.pdbx_strand_id
1 'polypeptide(L)'
;MRRPLTQDDVDELYARARTPEQHRAAAAQLAAWAEEVHPEDDEVSPASLLVDAGEQLSRIGDHDAALELFRRATVADGDVLPDVRCYLHHGLLAVGDVAGARRLADELRRERPADGDVYLFIGEDHELAGDLREAHRWLTMGLLRMLSRAEQGDDLAVSRAAGLVRARSRVRRALELPVDEYDELAEGERSAD
;
A
#
# COMPACT_ATOMS: atom_id res chain seq x y z
N MET A 1 -28.93 -13.82 5.32
CA MET A 1 -28.25 -13.31 4.13
C MET A 1 -28.21 -11.80 4.31
N ARG A 2 -27.02 -11.21 4.34
CA ARG A 2 -26.86 -9.76 4.49
C ARG A 2 -27.37 -9.03 3.24
N ARG A 3 -27.58 -7.72 3.36
CA ARG A 3 -27.80 -6.85 2.19
C ARG A 3 -26.50 -6.76 1.36
N PRO A 4 -26.59 -6.45 0.05
CA PRO A 4 -25.42 -6.09 -0.75
C PRO A 4 -24.65 -4.94 -0.08
N LEU A 5 -23.33 -4.99 -0.16
CA LEU A 5 -22.44 -3.94 0.28
C LEU A 5 -21.99 -3.10 -0.91
N THR A 6 -21.96 -1.79 -0.71
CA THR A 6 -21.33 -0.85 -1.63
C THR A 6 -19.99 -0.39 -1.06
N GLN A 7 -19.13 0.21 -1.89
CA GLN A 7 -17.92 0.86 -1.40
C GLN A 7 -18.24 1.94 -0.35
N ASP A 8 -19.33 2.70 -0.54
CA ASP A 8 -19.78 3.71 0.43
C ASP A 8 -20.09 3.11 1.82
N ASP A 9 -20.70 1.92 1.88
CA ASP A 9 -20.97 1.23 3.15
C ASP A 9 -19.66 0.86 3.88
N VAL A 10 -18.64 0.44 3.12
CA VAL A 10 -17.31 0.09 3.63
C VAL A 10 -16.56 1.34 4.11
N ASP A 11 -16.50 2.36 3.27
CA ASP A 11 -15.85 3.65 3.57
C ASP A 11 -16.47 4.32 4.79
N GLU A 12 -17.80 4.28 4.91
CA GLU A 12 -18.50 4.83 6.06
C GLU A 12 -18.13 4.10 7.36
N LEU A 13 -18.11 2.76 7.35
CA LEU A 13 -17.68 1.98 8.52
C LEU A 13 -16.22 2.30 8.88
N TYR A 14 -15.35 2.30 7.88
CA TYR A 14 -13.92 2.55 8.02
C TYR A 14 -13.64 3.93 8.62
N ALA A 15 -14.32 4.96 8.11
CA ALA A 15 -14.12 6.35 8.49
C ALA A 15 -14.76 6.71 9.84
N ARG A 16 -15.65 5.89 10.40
CA ARG A 16 -16.31 6.15 11.70
C ARG A 16 -15.46 5.82 12.92
N ALA A 17 -14.46 4.96 12.78
CA ALA A 17 -13.60 4.57 13.91
C ALA A 17 -12.70 5.73 14.36
N ARG A 18 -12.69 6.00 15.67
CA ARG A 18 -11.89 7.07 16.32
C ARG A 18 -11.15 6.60 17.57
N THR A 19 -11.64 5.55 18.23
CA THR A 19 -10.99 4.94 19.41
C THR A 19 -10.48 3.54 19.10
N PRO A 20 -9.51 3.00 19.87
CA PRO A 20 -9.03 1.64 19.69
C PRO A 20 -10.14 0.58 19.68
N GLU A 21 -11.16 0.72 20.51
CA GLU A 21 -12.30 -0.19 20.57
C GLU A 21 -13.14 -0.12 19.30
N GLN A 22 -13.33 1.08 18.75
CA GLN A 22 -14.06 1.27 17.50
C GLN A 22 -13.29 0.72 16.30
N HIS A 23 -11.96 0.89 16.26
CA HIS A 23 -11.10 0.28 15.24
C HIS A 23 -11.19 -1.25 15.27
N ARG A 24 -11.12 -1.86 16.47
CA ARG A 24 -11.30 -3.33 16.61
C ARG A 24 -12.70 -3.78 16.18
N ALA A 25 -13.74 -3.03 16.54
CA ALA A 25 -15.10 -3.35 16.14
C ALA A 25 -15.30 -3.25 14.62
N ALA A 26 -14.76 -2.21 13.99
CA ALA A 26 -14.79 -2.04 12.54
C ALA A 26 -14.03 -3.18 11.83
N ALA A 27 -12.82 -3.51 12.29
CA ALA A 27 -12.04 -4.62 11.75
C ALA A 27 -12.79 -5.96 11.85
N ALA A 28 -13.40 -6.25 13.00
CA ALA A 28 -14.20 -7.46 13.19
C ALA A 28 -15.42 -7.50 12.25
N GLN A 29 -16.08 -6.37 12.04
CA GLN A 29 -17.24 -6.27 11.14
C GLN A 29 -16.85 -6.46 9.67
N LEU A 30 -15.75 -5.83 9.23
CA LEU A 30 -15.19 -5.99 7.88
C LEU A 30 -14.76 -7.45 7.63
N ALA A 31 -14.05 -8.05 8.58
CA ALA A 31 -13.64 -9.45 8.49
C ALA A 31 -14.83 -10.41 8.47
N ALA A 32 -15.94 -10.08 9.16
CA ALA A 32 -17.17 -10.86 9.08
C ALA A 32 -17.86 -10.71 7.71
N TRP A 33 -17.88 -9.52 7.13
CA TRP A 33 -18.42 -9.29 5.78
C TRP A 33 -17.64 -10.07 4.71
N ALA A 34 -16.32 -10.21 4.87
CA ALA A 34 -15.49 -10.98 3.95
C ALA A 34 -15.86 -12.48 3.91
N GLU A 35 -16.38 -13.04 5.01
CA GLU A 35 -16.83 -14.43 5.10
C GLU A 35 -18.26 -14.63 4.56
N GLU A 36 -19.07 -13.57 4.53
CA GLU A 36 -20.45 -13.61 4.05
C GLU A 36 -20.56 -13.12 2.61
N VAL A 37 -19.96 -13.79 1.64
CA VAL A 37 -19.97 -13.33 0.22
C VAL A 37 -21.40 -13.15 -0.31
N HIS A 38 -21.66 -12.01 -0.94
CA HIS A 38 -22.95 -11.70 -1.58
C HIS A 38 -22.75 -11.47 -3.09
N PRO A 39 -23.55 -12.10 -3.98
CA PRO A 39 -23.35 -12.00 -5.44
C PRO A 39 -23.52 -10.61 -6.04
N GLU A 40 -24.12 -9.68 -5.31
CA GLU A 40 -24.40 -8.30 -5.77
C GLU A 40 -23.40 -7.28 -5.21
N ASP A 41 -22.30 -7.73 -4.62
CA ASP A 41 -21.19 -6.88 -4.16
C ASP A 41 -20.20 -6.63 -5.30
N ASP A 42 -20.63 -5.91 -6.34
CA ASP A 42 -19.86 -5.79 -7.59
C ASP A 42 -18.48 -5.14 -7.41
N GLU A 43 -18.32 -4.24 -6.43
CA GLU A 43 -17.08 -3.48 -6.18
C GLU A 43 -16.38 -3.86 -4.85
N VAL A 44 -17.03 -4.67 -4.01
CA VAL A 44 -16.53 -5.01 -2.67
C VAL A 44 -16.12 -6.48 -2.66
N SER A 45 -14.81 -6.72 -2.57
CA SER A 45 -14.27 -8.07 -2.55
C SER A 45 -13.95 -8.56 -1.14
N PRO A 46 -13.98 -9.88 -0.89
CA PRO A 46 -13.42 -10.44 0.33
C PRO A 46 -11.98 -9.99 0.61
N ALA A 47 -11.13 -9.93 -0.42
CA ALA A 47 -9.75 -9.47 -0.28
C ALA A 47 -9.66 -8.00 0.18
N SER A 48 -10.45 -7.09 -0.42
CA SER A 48 -10.44 -5.67 -0.03
C SER A 48 -10.97 -5.45 1.40
N LEU A 49 -12.05 -6.15 1.77
CA LEU A 49 -12.58 -6.09 3.14
C LEU A 49 -11.56 -6.56 4.20
N LEU A 50 -10.77 -7.59 3.90
CA LEU A 50 -9.73 -8.08 4.80
C LEU A 50 -8.54 -7.11 4.89
N VAL A 51 -8.18 -6.44 3.79
CA VAL A 51 -7.18 -5.36 3.81
C VAL A 51 -7.66 -4.22 4.70
N ASP A 52 -8.89 -3.72 4.48
CA ASP A 52 -9.45 -2.63 5.27
C ASP A 52 -9.51 -2.99 6.76
N ALA A 53 -9.88 -4.24 7.08
CA ALA A 53 -9.86 -4.74 8.45
C ALA A 53 -8.44 -4.72 9.05
N GLY A 54 -7.44 -5.17 8.28
CA GLY A 54 -6.04 -5.15 8.69
C GLY A 54 -5.53 -3.74 8.95
N GLU A 55 -5.86 -2.78 8.09
CA GLU A 55 -5.47 -1.37 8.26
C GLU A 55 -6.09 -0.73 9.51
N GLN A 56 -7.33 -1.07 9.85
CA GLN A 56 -7.97 -0.61 11.10
C GLN A 56 -7.17 -1.06 12.33
N LEU A 57 -6.64 -2.28 12.32
CA LEU A 57 -5.82 -2.83 13.40
C LEU A 57 -4.39 -2.25 13.40
N SER A 58 -3.78 -2.08 12.22
CA SER A 58 -2.47 -1.44 12.08
C SER A 58 -2.45 -0.03 12.66
N ARG A 59 -3.51 0.76 12.46
CA ARG A 59 -3.63 2.13 12.99
C ARG A 59 -3.54 2.22 14.51
N ILE A 60 -3.91 1.15 15.21
CA ILE A 60 -3.92 1.11 16.68
C ILE A 60 -2.77 0.27 17.25
N GLY A 61 -1.82 -0.13 16.39
CA GLY A 61 -0.64 -0.90 16.78
C GLY A 61 -0.89 -2.40 16.99
N ASP A 62 -2.05 -2.93 16.61
CA ASP A 62 -2.38 -4.35 16.74
C ASP A 62 -1.84 -5.14 15.53
N HIS A 63 -0.52 -5.08 15.37
CA HIS A 63 0.18 -5.52 14.15
C HIS A 63 0.11 -7.03 13.91
N ASP A 64 0.11 -7.85 14.96
CA ASP A 64 -0.03 -9.30 14.84
C ASP A 64 -1.40 -9.68 14.27
N ALA A 65 -2.47 -9.04 14.76
CA ALA A 65 -3.81 -9.28 14.27
C ALA A 65 -4.02 -8.72 12.85
N ALA A 66 -3.43 -7.55 12.55
CA ALA A 66 -3.42 -6.99 11.20
C ALA A 66 -2.72 -7.92 10.19
N LEU A 67 -1.56 -8.47 10.57
CA LEU A 67 -0.78 -9.38 9.73
C LEU A 67 -1.57 -10.65 9.38
N GLU A 68 -2.34 -11.19 10.32
CA GLU A 68 -3.20 -12.35 10.03
C GLU A 68 -4.29 -12.02 8.99
N LEU A 69 -4.87 -10.82 9.06
CA LEU A 69 -5.85 -10.37 8.07
C LEU A 69 -5.22 -10.18 6.70
N PHE A 70 -4.03 -9.57 6.61
CA PHE A 70 -3.33 -9.42 5.33
C PHE A 70 -2.95 -10.78 4.71
N ARG A 71 -2.54 -11.77 5.52
CA ARG A 71 -2.31 -13.13 5.02
C ARG A 71 -3.58 -13.74 4.43
N ARG A 72 -4.72 -13.61 5.12
CA ARG A 72 -6.02 -14.07 4.60
C ARG A 72 -6.40 -13.34 3.31
N ALA A 73 -6.16 -12.03 3.24
CA ALA A 73 -6.45 -11.22 2.05
C ALA A 73 -5.68 -11.73 0.82
N THR A 74 -4.42 -12.19 0.97
CA THR A 74 -3.62 -12.68 -0.17
C THR A 74 -4.15 -13.95 -0.83
N VAL A 75 -5.07 -14.67 -0.19
CA VAL A 75 -5.67 -15.91 -0.72
C VAL A 75 -7.19 -15.80 -0.88
N ALA A 76 -7.77 -14.64 -0.56
CA ALA A 76 -9.19 -14.36 -0.71
C ALA A 76 -9.51 -13.94 -2.15
N ASP A 77 -10.78 -14.07 -2.54
CA ASP A 77 -11.23 -13.67 -3.87
C ASP A 77 -11.23 -12.14 -4.01
N GLY A 78 -10.89 -11.69 -5.21
CA GLY A 78 -10.91 -10.28 -5.64
C GLY A 78 -9.54 -9.61 -5.66
N ASP A 79 -9.41 -8.65 -6.58
CA ASP A 79 -8.19 -7.87 -6.74
C ASP A 79 -8.19 -6.65 -5.81
N VAL A 80 -7.04 -6.36 -5.22
CA VAL A 80 -6.80 -5.14 -4.42
C VAL A 80 -5.72 -4.33 -5.10
N LEU A 81 -5.90 -3.01 -5.12
CA LEU A 81 -4.90 -2.05 -5.60
C LEU A 81 -4.40 -1.15 -4.43
N PRO A 82 -3.08 -0.93 -4.32
CA PRO A 82 -2.02 -1.70 -4.98
C PRO A 82 -2.06 -3.17 -4.57
N ASP A 83 -1.29 -4.00 -5.27
CA ASP A 83 -1.21 -5.46 -5.05
C ASP A 83 -1.29 -5.82 -3.57
N VAL A 84 -2.22 -6.71 -3.19
CA VAL A 84 -2.50 -7.09 -1.80
C VAL A 84 -1.25 -7.49 -1.00
N ARG A 85 -0.21 -7.98 -1.68
CA ARG A 85 1.08 -8.33 -1.07
C ARG A 85 1.84 -7.12 -0.51
N CYS A 86 1.53 -5.89 -0.92
CA CYS A 86 2.07 -4.67 -0.32
C CYS A 86 1.62 -4.53 1.15
N TYR A 87 0.35 -4.79 1.44
CA TYR A 87 -0.16 -4.76 2.82
C TYR A 87 0.42 -5.90 3.67
N LEU A 88 0.62 -7.08 3.09
CA LEU A 88 1.33 -8.16 3.76
C LEU A 88 2.79 -7.78 4.05
N HIS A 89 3.49 -7.14 3.12
CA HIS A 89 4.84 -6.63 3.32
C HIS A 89 4.90 -5.64 4.49
N HIS A 90 3.98 -4.68 4.54
CA HIS A 90 3.83 -3.74 5.64
C HIS A 90 3.64 -4.44 6.99
N GLY A 91 2.69 -5.38 7.06
CA GLY A 91 2.43 -6.15 8.27
C GLY A 91 3.63 -6.95 8.75
N LEU A 92 4.39 -7.55 7.82
CA LEU A 92 5.62 -8.30 8.14
C LEU A 92 6.69 -7.39 8.76
N LEU A 93 6.89 -6.19 8.22
CA LEU A 93 7.82 -5.23 8.82
C LEU A 93 7.33 -4.73 10.19
N ALA A 94 6.03 -4.47 10.34
CA ALA A 94 5.45 -3.98 11.57
C ALA A 94 5.62 -4.94 12.77
N VAL A 95 5.59 -6.26 12.52
CA VAL A 95 5.89 -7.28 13.54
C VAL A 95 7.39 -7.64 13.65
N GLY A 96 8.25 -6.99 12.85
CA GLY A 96 9.70 -7.22 12.84
C GLY A 96 10.16 -8.44 12.04
N ASP A 97 9.30 -9.09 11.25
CA ASP A 97 9.71 -10.15 10.31
C ASP A 97 10.32 -9.57 9.03
N VAL A 98 11.47 -8.92 9.19
CA VAL A 98 12.25 -8.31 8.11
C VAL A 98 12.67 -9.35 7.06
N ALA A 99 12.92 -10.60 7.48
CA ALA A 99 13.29 -11.66 6.56
C ALA A 99 12.12 -12.08 5.66
N GLY A 100 10.91 -12.17 6.22
CA GLY A 100 9.68 -12.40 5.49
C GLY A 100 9.38 -11.28 4.49
N ALA A 101 9.39 -10.03 4.97
CA ALA A 101 9.16 -8.85 4.15
C ALA A 101 10.14 -8.81 2.96
N ARG A 102 11.43 -9.06 3.20
CA ARG A 102 12.44 -9.08 2.13
C ARG A 102 12.19 -10.16 1.08
N ARG A 103 11.78 -11.37 1.47
CA ARG A 103 11.46 -12.44 0.51
C ARG A 103 10.30 -12.03 -0.39
N LEU A 104 9.25 -11.48 0.19
CA LEU A 104 8.07 -11.02 -0.54
C LEU A 104 8.38 -9.86 -1.49
N ALA A 105 9.15 -8.87 -1.02
CA ALA A 105 9.62 -7.77 -1.85
C ALA A 105 10.46 -8.30 -3.03
N ASP A 106 11.36 -9.26 -2.79
CA ASP A 106 12.15 -9.89 -3.84
C ASP A 106 11.30 -10.65 -4.88
N GLU A 107 10.19 -11.28 -4.47
CA GLU A 107 9.22 -11.89 -5.37
C GLU A 107 8.54 -10.84 -6.25
N LEU A 108 7.95 -9.80 -5.64
CA LEU A 108 7.34 -8.67 -6.35
C LEU A 108 8.33 -8.04 -7.35
N ARG A 109 9.57 -7.81 -6.93
CA ARG A 109 10.60 -7.22 -7.80
C ARG A 109 10.88 -8.06 -9.05
N ARG A 110 10.84 -9.40 -8.95
CA ARG A 110 11.06 -10.31 -10.09
C ARG A 110 9.88 -10.29 -11.06
N GLU A 111 8.67 -10.14 -10.56
CA GLU A 111 7.44 -10.05 -11.35
C GLU A 111 7.31 -8.73 -12.12
N ARG A 112 8.05 -7.69 -11.68
CA ARG A 112 8.10 -6.37 -12.31
C ARG A 112 6.70 -5.73 -12.46
N PRO A 113 5.99 -5.46 -11.34
CA PRO A 113 4.68 -4.86 -11.32
C PRO A 113 4.55 -3.71 -12.31
N ALA A 114 3.42 -3.72 -13.02
CA ALA A 114 3.03 -2.66 -13.93
C ALA A 114 2.61 -1.41 -13.14
N ASP A 115 1.97 -1.62 -11.99
CA ASP A 115 1.49 -0.57 -11.11
C ASP A 115 2.63 0.14 -10.37
N GLY A 116 2.69 1.46 -10.50
CA GLY A 116 3.68 2.30 -9.83
C GLY A 116 3.50 2.35 -8.32
N ASP A 117 2.26 2.19 -7.86
CA ASP A 117 1.90 2.29 -6.44
C ASP A 117 2.50 1.13 -5.63
N VAL A 118 2.77 -0.02 -6.25
CA VAL A 118 3.53 -1.11 -5.63
C VAL A 118 4.96 -0.68 -5.27
N TYR A 119 5.64 0.06 -6.14
CA TYR A 119 7.01 0.53 -5.86
C TYR A 119 7.02 1.64 -4.81
N LEU A 120 6.00 2.50 -4.84
CA LEU A 120 5.83 3.56 -3.84
C LEU A 120 5.60 2.96 -2.46
N PHE A 121 4.63 2.04 -2.34
CA PHE A 121 4.28 1.40 -1.08
C PHE A 121 5.49 0.67 -0.47
N ILE A 122 6.11 -0.24 -1.21
CA ILE A 122 7.27 -1.01 -0.70
C ILE A 122 8.46 -0.07 -0.36
N GLY A 123 8.64 1.00 -1.13
CA GLY A 123 9.65 2.02 -0.87
C GLY A 123 9.42 2.76 0.45
N GLU A 124 8.19 3.21 0.71
CA GLU A 124 7.82 3.91 1.93
C GLU A 124 7.82 2.99 3.16
N ASP A 125 7.45 1.72 3.00
CA ASP A 125 7.59 0.70 4.03
C ASP A 125 9.04 0.53 4.49
N HIS A 126 9.99 0.45 3.54
CA HIS A 126 11.41 0.40 3.87
C HIS A 126 11.91 1.69 4.51
N GLU A 127 11.39 2.85 4.09
CA GLU A 127 11.73 4.14 4.71
C GLU A 127 11.26 4.18 6.17
N LEU A 128 10.01 3.79 6.43
CA LEU A 128 9.43 3.71 7.77
C LEU A 128 10.19 2.73 8.67
N ALA A 129 10.66 1.61 8.11
CA ALA A 129 11.50 0.64 8.81
C ALA A 129 12.97 1.12 9.00
N GLY A 130 13.35 2.26 8.44
CA GLY A 130 14.69 2.84 8.54
C GLY A 130 15.72 2.27 7.57
N ASP A 131 15.33 1.37 6.65
CA ASP A 131 16.21 0.90 5.56
C ASP A 131 16.16 1.85 4.36
N LEU A 132 16.73 3.04 4.56
CA LEU A 132 16.73 4.10 3.55
C LEU A 132 17.39 3.67 2.23
N ARG A 133 18.33 2.72 2.27
CA ARG A 133 19.00 2.22 1.05
C ARG A 133 18.04 1.40 0.21
N GLU A 134 17.29 0.51 0.83
CA GLU A 134 16.30 -0.30 0.12
C GLU A 134 15.10 0.54 -0.32
N ALA A 135 14.66 1.50 0.51
CA ALA A 135 13.67 2.51 0.12
C ALA A 135 14.09 3.24 -1.17
N HIS A 136 15.30 3.80 -1.19
CA HIS A 136 15.81 4.51 -2.37
C HIS A 136 15.87 3.61 -3.61
N ARG A 137 16.21 2.33 -3.45
CA ARG A 137 16.25 1.35 -4.54
C ARG A 137 14.86 1.15 -5.15
N TRP A 138 13.84 0.87 -4.32
CA TRP A 138 12.47 0.66 -4.77
C TRP A 138 11.87 1.89 -5.45
N LEU A 139 12.02 3.06 -4.81
CA LEU A 139 11.51 4.31 -5.34
C LEU A 139 12.17 4.69 -6.67
N THR A 140 13.48 4.45 -6.81
CA THR A 140 14.19 4.67 -8.09
C THR A 140 13.75 3.70 -9.17
N MET A 141 13.58 2.41 -8.85
CA MET A 141 13.08 1.41 -9.82
C MET A 141 11.67 1.77 -10.32
N GLY A 142 10.78 2.16 -9.40
CA GLY A 142 9.42 2.59 -9.73
C GLY A 142 9.43 3.82 -10.62
N LEU A 143 10.19 4.86 -10.23
CA LEU A 143 10.27 6.11 -10.98
C LEU A 143 10.72 5.89 -12.43
N LEU A 144 11.85 5.20 -12.62
CA LEU A 144 12.38 4.95 -13.96
C LEU A 144 11.40 4.15 -14.84
N ARG A 145 10.66 3.21 -14.23
CA ARG A 145 9.64 2.45 -14.95
C ARG A 145 8.44 3.32 -15.33
N MET A 146 7.98 4.21 -14.44
CA MET A 146 6.86 5.11 -14.73
C MET A 146 7.24 6.13 -15.81
N LEU A 147 8.45 6.70 -15.76
CA LEU A 147 8.95 7.60 -16.81
C LEU A 147 9.00 6.90 -18.17
N SER A 148 9.55 5.69 -18.23
CA SER A 148 9.59 4.92 -19.48
C SER A 148 8.20 4.60 -20.05
N ARG A 149 7.19 4.41 -19.21
CA ARG A 149 5.79 4.21 -19.64
C ARG A 149 5.14 5.52 -20.10
N ALA A 150 5.40 6.62 -19.39
CA ALA A 150 4.93 7.95 -19.81
C ALA A 150 5.47 8.32 -21.20
N GLU A 151 6.74 8.03 -21.48
CA GLU A 151 7.33 8.20 -22.83
C GLU A 151 6.64 7.35 -23.90
N GLN A 152 6.00 6.23 -23.51
CA GLN A 152 5.21 5.36 -24.38
C GLN A 152 3.74 5.78 -24.50
N GLY A 153 3.34 6.90 -23.88
CA GLY A 153 1.98 7.46 -23.95
C GLY A 153 1.03 6.98 -22.85
N ASP A 154 1.55 6.47 -21.73
CA ASP A 154 0.73 6.11 -20.57
C ASP A 154 0.55 7.30 -19.62
N ASP A 155 -0.56 8.02 -19.75
CA ASP A 155 -0.86 9.21 -18.94
C ASP A 155 -0.96 8.90 -17.43
N LEU A 156 -1.42 7.70 -17.05
CA LEU A 156 -1.50 7.29 -15.64
C LEU A 156 -0.11 7.12 -15.03
N ALA A 157 0.91 6.79 -15.84
CA ALA A 157 2.28 6.68 -15.38
C ALA A 157 2.86 8.05 -14.96
N VAL A 158 2.44 9.16 -15.58
CA VAL A 158 2.86 10.51 -15.18
C VAL A 158 2.40 10.82 -13.75
N SER A 159 1.12 10.57 -13.45
CA SER A 159 0.56 10.80 -12.11
C SER A 159 1.27 9.97 -11.04
N ARG A 160 1.51 8.69 -11.31
CA ARG A 160 2.22 7.79 -10.39
C ARG A 160 3.69 8.17 -10.20
N ALA A 161 4.35 8.66 -11.24
CA ALA A 161 5.73 9.13 -11.15
C ALA A 161 5.89 10.27 -10.14
N ALA A 162 4.90 11.17 -10.01
CA ALA A 162 4.95 12.30 -9.09
C ALA A 162 5.08 11.85 -7.62
N GLY A 163 4.30 10.85 -7.19
CA GLY A 163 4.41 10.26 -5.85
C GLY A 163 5.80 9.67 -5.58
N LEU A 164 6.32 8.91 -6.55
CA LEU A 164 7.65 8.30 -6.48
C LEU A 164 8.77 9.34 -6.43
N VAL A 165 8.68 10.43 -7.20
CA VAL A 165 9.65 11.54 -7.19
C VAL A 165 9.71 12.17 -5.80
N ARG A 166 8.57 12.48 -5.19
CA ARG A 166 8.51 13.10 -3.86
C ARG A 166 9.08 12.21 -2.77
N ALA A 167 8.68 10.93 -2.73
CA ALA A 167 9.19 9.97 -1.78
C ALA A 167 10.70 9.74 -1.96
N ARG A 168 11.16 9.59 -3.20
CA ARG A 168 12.58 9.42 -3.53
C ARG A 168 13.42 10.61 -3.07
N SER A 169 12.97 11.83 -3.34
CA SER A 169 13.68 13.05 -2.95
C SER A 169 13.87 13.15 -1.44
N ARG A 170 12.82 12.81 -0.67
CA ARG A 170 12.88 12.73 0.80
C ARG A 170 13.92 11.71 1.28
N VAL A 171 13.91 10.50 0.75
CA VAL A 171 14.86 9.43 1.13
C VAL A 171 16.30 9.80 0.74
N ARG A 172 16.51 10.39 -0.45
CA ARG A 172 17.85 10.83 -0.90
C ARG A 172 18.45 11.89 -0.01
N ARG A 173 17.65 12.86 0.43
CA ARG A 173 18.07 13.87 1.41
C ARG A 173 18.46 13.23 2.74
N ALA A 174 17.67 12.25 3.21
CA ALA A 174 17.99 11.51 4.43
C ALA A 174 19.27 10.65 4.31
N LEU A 175 19.62 10.23 3.10
CA LEU A 175 20.89 9.55 2.77
C LEU A 175 22.05 10.50 2.47
N GLU A 176 21.85 11.82 2.54
CA GLU A 176 22.84 12.85 2.20
C GLU A 176 23.40 12.72 0.76
N LEU A 177 22.57 12.22 -0.16
CA LEU A 177 22.96 12.11 -1.57
C LEU A 177 22.90 13.47 -2.27
N PRO A 178 23.75 13.73 -3.28
CA PRO A 178 23.63 14.92 -4.11
C PRO A 178 22.26 15.04 -4.76
N VAL A 179 21.75 16.26 -4.83
CA VAL A 179 20.51 16.60 -5.56
C VAL A 179 20.68 16.23 -7.04
N ASP A 180 19.67 15.58 -7.62
CA ASP A 180 19.58 15.33 -9.07
C ASP A 180 18.35 15.97 -9.71
N GLU A 181 18.22 15.84 -11.03
CA GLU A 181 17.14 16.44 -11.83
C GLU A 181 15.73 16.03 -11.35
N TYR A 182 15.57 14.83 -10.80
CA TYR A 182 14.28 14.39 -10.27
C TYR A 182 13.99 15.03 -8.92
N ASP A 183 15.02 15.29 -8.11
CA ASP A 183 14.87 15.99 -6.84
C ASP A 183 14.43 17.45 -7.07
N GLU A 184 14.92 18.11 -8.12
CA GLU A 184 14.50 19.45 -8.53
C GLU A 184 13.03 19.50 -8.97
N LEU A 185 12.57 18.50 -9.73
CA LEU A 185 11.15 18.36 -10.11
C LEU A 185 10.24 18.26 -8.87
N ALA A 186 10.67 17.54 -7.83
CA ALA A 186 9.94 17.40 -6.56
C ALA A 186 9.78 18.72 -5.78
N GLU A 187 10.70 19.67 -5.99
CA GLU A 187 10.66 21.00 -5.36
C GLU A 187 9.76 21.97 -6.14
N GLY A 188 9.75 21.85 -7.48
CA GLY A 188 8.84 22.59 -8.35
C GLY A 188 7.37 22.32 -8.08
N GLU A 189 7.00 21.05 -7.84
CA GLU A 189 5.61 20.67 -7.49
C GLU A 189 5.14 21.29 -6.16
N ARG A 190 6.02 21.38 -5.16
CA ARG A 190 5.67 21.94 -3.83
C ARG A 190 5.40 23.44 -3.83
N SER A 191 5.81 24.15 -4.89
CA SER A 191 5.59 25.60 -5.02
C SER A 191 4.30 25.95 -5.78
N ALA A 192 3.53 24.95 -6.21
CA ALA A 192 2.30 25.10 -7.00
C ALA A 192 1.01 24.79 -6.21
N ASP A 193 1.11 24.31 -4.97
CA ASP A 193 0.02 24.15 -3.99
C ASP A 193 -0.03 25.33 -3.01
#